data_AF-E4WR18-F1
#
_entry.id   AF-E4WR18-F1
#
_cell.length_a   1.000
_cell.length_b   1.000
_cell.length_c   1.000
_cell.angle_alpha   90.00
_cell.angle_beta   90.00
_cell.angle_gamma   90.00
#
_symmetry.space_group_name_H-M   'P 1'
#
loop_
_entity.id
_entity.type
_entity.pdbx_description
1 polymer ?
#
loop_
_entity_poly.entity_id
_entity_poly.type
_entity_poly.pdbx_seq_one_letter_code
_entity_poly.pdbx_strand_id
1 'polypeptide(L)'
;MLHNFFIIHPPLCEREGQEENKILYFHPDLPLSQKLKQIGLAEALNSVSKSFSGNCEALRTRKFTHAFLEPEENFLISLSIKNGDTQYSHALLLSVLNDWYELFMRIHGNLTDLIEKIGLVKLKNLLSTFFGSFLETLGF
;
A
#
# COMPACT_ATOMS: atom_id res chain seq x y z
N MET A 1 -7.64 -14.59 -3.83
CA MET A 1 -8.43 -13.72 -2.94
C MET A 1 -7.49 -12.70 -2.31
N LEU A 2 -7.91 -11.44 -2.29
CA LEU A 2 -7.16 -10.35 -1.68
C LEU A 2 -6.94 -10.65 -0.19
N HIS A 3 -5.73 -10.40 0.30
CA HIS A 3 -5.41 -10.52 1.72
C HIS A 3 -5.36 -9.15 2.38
N ASN A 4 -4.61 -8.21 1.81
CA ASN A 4 -4.62 -6.81 2.20
C ASN A 4 -4.14 -5.92 1.05
N PHE A 5 -4.59 -4.68 1.06
CA PHE A 5 -4.06 -3.60 0.24
C PHE A 5 -3.98 -2.34 1.10
N PHE A 6 -2.87 -1.63 1.05
CA PHE A 6 -2.68 -0.44 1.89
C PHE A 6 -1.75 0.58 1.25
N ILE A 7 -1.91 1.83 1.68
CA ILE A 7 -1.10 2.97 1.31
C ILE A 7 -0.64 3.63 2.60
N ILE A 8 0.68 3.79 2.75
CA ILE A 8 1.27 4.46 3.90
C ILE A 8 2.21 5.59 3.47
N HIS A 9 2.38 6.55 4.38
CA HIS A 9 3.38 7.60 4.29
C HIS A 9 4.14 7.65 5.62
N PRO A 10 5.26 6.89 5.76
CA PRO A 10 6.00 6.74 7.01
C PRO A 10 6.40 8.06 7.71
N PRO A 11 6.74 9.17 7.01
CA PRO A 11 7.08 10.44 7.66
C PRO A 11 5.99 11.04 8.57
N LEU A 12 4.72 10.63 8.44
CA LEU A 12 3.66 11.07 9.36
C LEU A 12 3.76 10.45 10.76
N CYS A 13 4.61 9.43 10.94
CA CYS A 13 4.90 8.82 12.23
C CYS A 13 6.14 9.49 12.84
N GLU A 14 5.94 10.60 13.55
CA GLU A 14 7.04 11.37 14.14
C GLU A 14 7.63 10.72 15.40
N ARG A 15 6.81 9.95 16.13
CA ARG A 15 7.16 9.39 17.45
C ARG A 15 6.62 7.98 17.63
N GLU A 16 7.26 7.22 18.51
CA GLU A 16 6.75 5.93 18.98
C GLU A 16 5.36 6.11 19.62
N GLY A 17 4.43 5.21 19.30
CA GLY A 17 3.02 5.32 19.68
C GLY A 17 2.14 6.12 18.71
N GLN A 18 2.70 6.65 17.61
CA GLN A 18 1.96 7.35 16.54
C GLN A 18 1.93 6.56 15.22
N GLU A 19 2.16 5.25 15.26
CA GLU A 19 2.30 4.42 14.07
C GLU A 19 1.01 4.33 13.24
N GLU A 20 -0.14 4.72 13.79
CA GLU A 20 -1.38 4.83 13.04
C GLU A 20 -1.39 6.03 12.08
N ASN A 21 -0.61 7.08 12.34
CA ASN A 21 -0.64 8.32 11.57
C ASN A 21 -0.16 8.12 10.14
N LYS A 22 0.84 7.24 9.93
CA LYS A 22 1.34 6.88 8.59
C LYS A 22 0.34 6.13 7.74
N ILE A 23 -0.76 5.61 8.29
CA ILE A 23 -1.76 4.86 7.54
C ILE A 23 -2.66 5.84 6.78
N LEU A 24 -2.51 5.90 5.46
CA LEU A 24 -3.37 6.70 4.59
C LEU A 24 -4.61 5.92 4.15
N TYR A 25 -4.44 4.63 3.87
CA TYR A 25 -5.52 3.72 3.53
C TYR A 25 -5.14 2.28 3.89
N PHE A 26 -6.12 1.47 4.32
CA PHE A 26 -5.92 0.05 4.58
C PHE A 26 -7.22 -0.72 4.34
N HIS A 27 -7.14 -1.79 3.56
CA HIS A 27 -8.23 -2.72 3.29
C HIS A 27 -7.75 -4.17 3.42
N PRO A 28 -8.55 -5.10 3.98
CA PRO A 28 -9.83 -4.84 4.64
C PRO A 28 -9.64 -4.11 5.97
N ASP A 29 -10.73 -3.59 6.54
CA ASP A 29 -10.64 -2.95 7.85
C ASP A 29 -10.37 -4.00 8.94
N LEU A 30 -9.16 -3.94 9.51
CA LEU A 30 -8.66 -4.85 10.54
C LEU A 30 -8.34 -4.08 11.83
N PRO A 31 -8.24 -4.75 12.99
CA PRO A 31 -7.71 -4.13 14.20
C PRO A 31 -6.34 -3.50 13.97
N LEU A 32 -6.09 -2.33 14.56
CA LEU A 32 -4.87 -1.54 14.35
C LEU A 32 -3.59 -2.38 14.52
N SER A 33 -3.52 -3.21 15.56
CA SER A 33 -2.37 -4.09 15.81
C SER A 33 -2.07 -5.04 14.64
N GLN A 34 -3.10 -5.52 13.94
CA GLN A 34 -2.95 -6.37 12.76
C GLN A 34 -2.51 -5.55 11.54
N LYS A 35 -3.05 -4.34 11.35
CA LYS A 35 -2.60 -3.42 10.30
C LYS A 35 -1.11 -3.10 10.45
N LEU A 36 -0.71 -2.69 11.65
CA LEU A 36 0.68 -2.34 11.98
C LEU A 36 1.63 -3.52 11.78
N LYS A 37 1.21 -4.76 12.06
CA LYS A 37 2.03 -5.95 11.78
C LYS A 37 2.32 -6.13 10.30
N GLN A 38 1.33 -5.90 9.42
CA GLN A 38 1.52 -6.02 7.97
C GLN A 38 2.36 -4.88 7.41
N ILE A 39 2.10 -3.66 7.89
CA ILE A 39 2.84 -2.46 7.51
C ILE A 39 4.32 -2.57 7.93
N GLY A 40 4.58 -2.98 9.17
CA GLY A 40 5.94 -3.12 9.69
C GLY A 40 6.76 -4.16 8.92
N LEU A 41 6.14 -5.23 8.43
CA LEU A 41 6.79 -6.20 7.53
C LEU A 41 7.23 -5.51 6.22
N ALA A 42 6.33 -4.77 5.58
CA ALA A 42 6.62 -4.10 4.31
C ALA A 42 7.70 -3.02 4.47
N GLU A 43 7.63 -2.22 5.53
CA GLU A 43 8.65 -1.21 5.84
C GLU A 43 10.01 -1.83 6.12
N ALA A 44 10.06 -2.90 6.93
CA ALA A 44 11.31 -3.58 7.25
C ALA A 44 11.97 -4.15 5.99
N LEU A 45 11.20 -4.82 5.12
CA LEU A 45 11.71 -5.35 3.86
C LEU A 45 12.23 -4.24 2.96
N ASN A 46 11.46 -3.16 2.83
CA ASN A 46 11.86 -2.04 1.99
C ASN A 46 13.14 -1.35 2.51
N SER A 47 13.24 -1.14 3.82
CA SER A 47 14.43 -0.58 4.47
C SER A 47 15.67 -1.46 4.29
N VAL A 48 15.51 -2.78 4.43
CA VAL A 48 16.61 -3.74 4.21
C VAL A 48 17.03 -3.71 2.76
N SER A 49 16.09 -3.77 1.80
CA SER A 49 16.40 -3.72 0.37
C SER A 49 17.16 -2.45 -0.01
N LYS A 50 16.79 -1.28 0.53
CA LYS A 50 17.48 -0.01 0.27
C LYS A 50 18.93 -0.03 0.70
N SER A 51 19.26 -0.78 1.76
CA SER A 51 20.64 -0.98 2.21
C SER A 51 21.47 -1.83 1.24
N PHE A 52 20.82 -2.62 0.36
CA PHE A 52 21.44 -3.38 -0.72
C PHE A 52 21.25 -2.74 -2.11
N SER A 53 21.03 -1.42 -2.15
CA SER A 53 20.92 -0.59 -3.38
C SER A 53 19.69 -0.83 -4.27
N GLY A 54 18.56 -1.31 -3.71
CA GLY A 54 17.31 -1.46 -4.46
C GLY A 54 16.06 -1.31 -3.61
N ASN A 55 14.90 -1.32 -4.25
CA ASN A 55 13.61 -1.36 -3.55
C ASN A 55 13.12 -2.80 -3.48
N CYS A 56 12.38 -3.15 -2.42
CA CYS A 56 11.71 -4.44 -2.37
C CYS A 56 10.47 -4.35 -3.24
N GLU A 57 10.41 -5.05 -4.37
CA GLU A 57 9.23 -5.05 -5.25
C GLU A 57 8.21 -6.12 -4.88
N ALA A 58 8.67 -7.21 -4.25
CA ALA A 58 7.80 -8.33 -3.92
C ALA A 58 8.38 -9.23 -2.82
N LEU A 59 7.48 -9.90 -2.10
CA LEU A 59 7.80 -11.01 -1.21
C LEU A 59 6.86 -12.17 -1.52
N ARG A 60 7.41 -13.35 -1.77
CA ARG A 60 6.62 -14.59 -1.84
C ARG A 60 6.88 -15.42 -0.59
N THR A 61 5.81 -15.73 0.12
CA THR A 61 5.81 -16.69 1.23
C THR A 61 5.04 -17.95 0.83
N ARG A 62 4.97 -18.94 1.72
CA ARG A 62 4.11 -20.12 1.50
C ARG A 62 2.63 -19.72 1.39
N LYS A 63 2.17 -18.75 2.20
CA LYS A 63 0.75 -18.41 2.32
C LYS A 63 0.32 -17.24 1.43
N PHE A 64 1.23 -16.31 1.13
CA PHE A 64 0.91 -15.06 0.47
C PHE A 64 1.95 -14.67 -0.56
N THR A 65 1.52 -13.95 -1.58
CA THR A 65 2.39 -13.18 -2.48
C THR A 65 2.08 -11.70 -2.27
N HIS A 66 3.12 -10.94 -1.97
CA HIS A 66 3.10 -9.51 -1.73
C HIS A 66 3.78 -8.80 -2.90
N ALA A 67 3.22 -7.68 -3.33
CA ALA A 67 3.86 -6.70 -4.18
C ALA A 67 3.91 -5.36 -3.44
N PHE A 68 4.99 -4.63 -3.66
CA PHE A 68 5.28 -3.36 -3.02
C PHE A 68 5.69 -2.36 -4.09
N LEU A 69 5.15 -1.15 -3.97
CA LEU A 69 5.39 -0.06 -4.90
C LEU A 69 5.70 1.21 -4.12
N GLU A 70 6.79 1.88 -4.46
CA GLU A 70 7.10 3.24 -4.00
C GLU A 70 6.95 4.20 -5.18
N PRO A 71 5.73 4.71 -5.44
CA PRO A 71 5.49 5.52 -6.63
C PRO A 71 5.98 6.97 -6.47
N GLU A 72 6.09 7.43 -5.22
CA GLU A 72 6.52 8.77 -4.82
C GLU A 72 7.45 8.65 -3.61
N GLU A 73 8.26 9.68 -3.38
CA GLU A 73 9.17 9.70 -2.24
C GLU A 73 8.41 9.51 -0.92
N ASN A 74 8.85 8.53 -0.12
CA ASN A 74 8.26 8.21 1.17
C ASN A 74 6.80 7.72 1.12
N PHE A 75 6.29 7.27 -0.03
CA PHE A 75 5.02 6.55 -0.11
C PHE A 75 5.27 5.08 -0.37
N LEU A 76 4.56 4.22 0.34
CA LEU A 76 4.58 2.78 0.09
C LEU A 76 3.15 2.28 -0.11
N ILE A 77 2.94 1.66 -1.27
CA ILE A 77 1.71 0.97 -1.64
C ILE A 77 2.00 -0.52 -1.64
N SER A 78 1.12 -1.30 -1.01
CA SER A 78 1.28 -2.75 -0.89
C SER A 78 0.00 -3.46 -1.30
N LEU A 79 0.15 -4.56 -2.03
CA LEU A 79 -0.92 -5.48 -2.39
C LEU A 79 -0.47 -6.90 -2.04
N SER A 80 -1.28 -7.58 -1.24
CA SER A 80 -1.04 -8.96 -0.83
C SER A 80 -2.23 -9.82 -1.20
N ILE A 81 -1.96 -10.98 -1.78
CA ILE A 81 -2.98 -11.99 -2.08
C ILE A 81 -2.62 -13.32 -1.42
N LYS A 82 -3.64 -14.09 -1.05
CA LYS A 82 -3.44 -15.46 -0.59
C LYS A 82 -3.06 -16.36 -1.76
N ASN A 83 -2.00 -17.15 -1.58
CA ASN A 83 -1.61 -18.17 -2.55
C ASN A 83 -2.67 -19.29 -2.51
N GLY A 84 -3.28 -19.55 -3.65
CA GLY A 84 -4.11 -20.74 -3.89
C GLY A 84 -3.35 -21.76 -4.73
N ASP A 85 -4.09 -22.62 -5.43
CA ASP A 85 -3.51 -23.56 -6.39
C ASP A 85 -2.88 -22.84 -7.58
N THR A 86 -3.47 -21.71 -7.97
CA THR A 86 -2.91 -20.80 -8.98
C THR A 86 -1.89 -19.87 -8.36
N GLN A 87 -0.65 -19.95 -8.83
CA GLN A 87 0.43 -19.04 -8.41
C GLN A 87 0.44 -17.80 -9.30
N TYR A 88 -0.02 -16.67 -8.77
CA TYR A 88 0.14 -15.39 -9.45
C TYR A 88 1.60 -14.93 -9.39
N SER A 89 2.12 -14.46 -10.52
CA SER A 89 3.46 -13.86 -10.56
C SER A 89 3.46 -12.52 -9.82
N HIS A 90 4.51 -12.27 -9.03
CA HIS A 90 4.78 -10.95 -8.44
C HIS A 90 4.72 -9.80 -9.46
N ALA A 91 5.25 -9.98 -10.67
CA ALA A 91 5.23 -8.98 -11.74
C ALA A 91 3.80 -8.59 -12.15
N LEU A 92 2.86 -9.52 -12.11
CA LEU A 92 1.45 -9.21 -12.37
C LEU A 92 0.87 -8.32 -11.27
N LEU A 93 1.12 -8.65 -10.00
CA LEU A 93 0.62 -7.85 -8.88
C LEU A 93 1.24 -6.44 -8.88
N LEU A 94 2.53 -6.35 -9.21
CA LEU A 94 3.22 -5.07 -9.33
C LEU A 94 2.66 -4.25 -10.51
N SER A 95 2.38 -4.88 -11.66
CA SER A 95 1.70 -4.21 -12.79
C SER A 95 0.34 -3.67 -12.37
N VAL A 96 -0.46 -4.49 -11.67
CA VAL A 96 -1.77 -4.10 -11.15
C VAL A 96 -1.65 -2.90 -10.20
N LEU A 97 -0.69 -2.91 -9.26
CA LEU A 97 -0.44 -1.77 -8.38
C LEU A 97 -0.08 -0.49 -9.13
N ASN A 98 0.81 -0.61 -10.14
CA ASN A 98 1.20 0.53 -10.97
C ASN A 98 -0.01 1.08 -11.74
N ASP A 99 -0.79 0.22 -12.40
CA ASP A 99 -1.97 0.61 -13.16
C ASP A 99 -3.00 1.33 -12.27
N TRP A 100 -3.22 0.83 -11.06
CA TRP A 100 -4.14 1.43 -10.10
C TRP A 100 -3.69 2.81 -9.64
N TYR A 101 -2.40 2.94 -9.33
CA TYR A 101 -1.83 4.22 -8.92
C TYR A 101 -1.77 5.22 -10.07
N GLU A 102 -1.41 4.80 -11.29
CA GLU A 102 -1.47 5.65 -12.47
C GLU A 102 -2.88 6.17 -12.75
N LEU A 103 -3.90 5.31 -12.62
CA LEU A 103 -5.29 5.72 -12.78
C LEU A 103 -5.69 6.77 -11.74
N PHE A 104 -5.31 6.56 -10.47
CA PHE A 104 -5.52 7.54 -9.41
C PHE A 104 -4.85 8.87 -9.76
N MET A 105 -3.58 8.84 -10.18
CA MET A 105 -2.80 10.02 -10.52
C MET A 105 -3.41 10.81 -11.70
N ARG A 106 -3.93 10.13 -12.72
CA ARG A 106 -4.58 10.79 -13.87
C ARG A 106 -5.85 11.53 -13.49
N ILE A 107 -6.58 11.07 -12.48
CA ILE A 107 -7.86 11.66 -12.07
C ILE A 107 -7.65 12.75 -11.01
N HIS A 108 -6.74 12.52 -10.07
CA HIS A 108 -6.60 13.35 -8.87
C HIS A 108 -5.25 14.08 -8.74
N GLY A 109 -4.22 13.65 -9.46
CA GLY A 109 -2.84 14.12 -9.27
C GLY A 109 -2.03 13.22 -8.31
N ASN A 110 -0.77 13.60 -8.07
CA ASN A 110 0.13 12.87 -7.17
C ASN A 110 -0.27 13.09 -5.68
N LEU A 111 0.14 12.17 -4.81
CA LEU A 111 -0.21 12.17 -3.38
C LEU A 111 0.44 13.32 -2.63
N THR A 112 1.69 13.65 -2.95
CA THR A 112 2.45 14.73 -2.29
C THR A 112 1.72 16.07 -2.44
N ASP A 113 1.38 16.45 -3.67
CA ASP A 113 0.59 17.62 -4.01
C ASP A 113 -0.78 17.61 -3.32
N LEU A 114 -1.43 16.45 -3.23
CA LEU A 114 -2.74 16.33 -2.61
C LEU A 114 -2.66 16.55 -1.09
N ILE A 115 -1.62 16.07 -0.42
CA ILE A 115 -1.40 16.38 1.00
C ILE A 115 -1.35 17.90 1.20
N GLU A 116 -0.61 18.63 0.35
CA GLU A 116 -0.48 20.09 0.44
C GLU A 116 -1.78 20.83 0.10
N LYS A 117 -2.47 20.42 -0.96
CA LYS A 117 -3.64 21.13 -1.51
C LYS A 117 -4.92 20.91 -0.70
N ILE A 118 -5.19 19.67 -0.28
CA ILE A 118 -6.46 19.29 0.36
C ILE A 118 -6.31 18.86 1.82
N GLY A 119 -5.08 18.62 2.28
CA GLY A 119 -4.79 18.17 3.64
C GLY A 119 -5.06 16.68 3.85
N LEU A 120 -4.43 16.14 4.89
CA LEU A 120 -4.38 14.71 5.18
C LEU A 120 -5.77 14.06 5.34
N VAL A 121 -6.68 14.71 6.06
CA VAL A 121 -8.03 14.15 6.32
C VAL A 121 -8.81 13.97 5.01
N LYS A 122 -8.76 14.96 4.11
CA LYS A 122 -9.45 14.87 2.82
C LYS A 122 -8.79 13.85 1.91
N LEU A 123 -7.46 13.72 1.95
CA LEU A 123 -6.74 12.69 1.21
C LEU A 123 -7.17 11.28 1.67
N LYS A 124 -7.21 11.00 2.98
CA LYS A 124 -7.66 9.69 3.48
C LYS A 124 -9.08 9.33 3.02
N ASN A 125 -9.99 10.32 3.02
CA ASN A 125 -11.35 10.15 2.52
C ASN A 125 -11.40 9.90 1.00
N LEU A 126 -10.57 10.63 0.25
CA LEU A 126 -10.44 10.46 -1.20
C LEU A 126 -9.94 9.05 -1.56
N LEU A 127 -8.87 8.60 -0.90
CA LEU A 127 -8.32 7.26 -1.09
C LEU A 127 -9.34 6.18 -0.74
N SER A 128 -10.06 6.34 0.38
CA SER A 128 -11.10 5.39 0.78
C SER A 128 -12.24 5.31 -0.23
N THR A 129 -12.65 6.44 -0.80
CA THR A 129 -13.70 6.49 -1.83
C THR A 129 -13.22 5.84 -3.12
N PHE A 130 -12.05 6.25 -3.61
CA PHE A 130 -11.50 5.76 -4.87
C PHE A 130 -11.19 4.25 -4.82
N PHE A 131 -10.36 3.83 -3.86
CA PHE A 131 -9.94 2.42 -3.78
C PHE A 131 -11.02 1.51 -3.18
N GLY A 132 -11.92 2.02 -2.33
CA GLY A 132 -13.05 1.25 -1.81
C GLY A 132 -13.96 0.75 -2.94
N SER A 133 -14.48 1.67 -3.75
CA SER A 133 -15.33 1.32 -4.90
C SER A 133 -14.59 0.47 -5.94
N PHE A 134 -13.29 0.72 -6.11
CA PHE A 134 -12.48 -0.01 -7.08
C PHE A 134 -12.26 -1.47 -6.68
N LEU A 135 -11.98 -1.74 -5.39
CA LEU A 135 -11.83 -3.11 -4.87
C LEU A 135 -13.15 -3.89 -4.90
N GLU A 136 -14.27 -3.24 -4.61
CA GLU A 136 -15.60 -3.84 -4.72
C GLU A 136 -15.94 -4.24 -6.17
N THR A 137 -15.61 -3.37 -7.14
CA THR A 137 -15.90 -3.61 -8.56
C THR A 137 -15.11 -4.79 -9.13
N LEU A 138 -13.89 -5.02 -8.65
CA LEU A 138 -13.03 -6.12 -9.09
C LEU A 138 -13.36 -7.48 -8.46
N GLY A 139 -14.34 -7.54 -7.55
CA GLY A 139 -14.83 -8.80 -6.96
C GLY A 139 -13.81 -9.46 -6.02
N PHE A 140 -12.99 -8.66 -5.32
CA PHE A 140 -12.00 -9.15 -4.36
C PHE A 140 -12.56 -9.42 -2.96
#